data_AF-A0A923UQV4-F1
#
_entry.id   AF-A0A923UQV4-F1
#
_cell.length_a   1.000
_cell.length_b   1.000
_cell.length_c   1.000
_cell.angle_alpha   90.00
_cell.angle_beta   90.00
_cell.angle_gamma   90.00
#
_symmetry.space_group_name_H-M   'P 1'
#
loop_
_entity.id
_entity.type
_entity.pdbx_description
1 polymer ?
#
loop_
_entity_poly.entity_id
_entity_poly.type
_entity_poly.pdbx_seq_one_letter_code
_entity_poly.pdbx_strand_id
1 'polypeptide(L)' 'MLQTIDINETTQLPRVVLNAEKGYALFQGNSFASNAYEFYVPIFNW' A
#
# COMPACT_ATOMS: atom_id res chain seq x y z
N MET A 1 -10.88 -16.74 -3.11
CA MET A 1 -9.50 -16.66 -2.60
C MET A 1 -9.30 -15.28 -2.01
N LEU A 2 -8.74 -15.17 -0.80
CA LEU A 2 -8.40 -13.88 -0.22
C LEU A 2 -7.17 -13.32 -0.95
N GLN A 3 -7.26 -12.07 -1.43
CA GLN A 3 -6.23 -11.45 -2.25
C GLN A 3 -5.14 -10.83 -1.38
N THR A 4 -3.87 -11.01 -1.77
CA THR A 4 -2.74 -10.25 -1.24
C THR A 4 -2.24 -9.28 -2.30
N ILE A 5 -2.05 -8.01 -1.91
CA ILE A 5 -1.45 -6.97 -2.76
C ILE A 5 -0.11 -6.59 -2.13
N ASP A 6 0.97 -6.57 -2.92
CA ASP A 6 2.29 -6.11 -2.50
C ASP A 6 2.77 -5.05 -3.49
N ILE A 7 2.78 -3.79 -3.04
CA ILE A 7 3.27 -2.63 -3.78
C ILE A 7 4.71 -2.41 -3.31
N ASN A 8 5.66 -2.49 -4.24
CA ASN A 8 7.07 -2.28 -3.94
C ASN A 8 7.36 -0.83 -3.53
N GLU A 9 8.33 -0.67 -2.62
CA GLU A 9 8.87 0.63 -2.23
C GLU A 9 9.52 1.34 -3.42
N THR A 10 9.42 2.67 -3.44
CA THR A 10 10.21 3.54 -4.31
C THR A 10 10.87 4.65 -3.48
N THR A 11 11.69 5.49 -4.11
CA THR A 11 12.31 6.62 -3.39
C THR A 11 11.29 7.57 -2.75
N GLN A 12 10.08 7.69 -3.32
CA GLN A 12 9.04 8.63 -2.86
C GLN A 12 7.82 7.95 -2.23
N LEU A 13 7.59 6.66 -2.48
CA LEU A 13 6.38 5.95 -2.07
C LEU A 13 6.74 4.76 -1.19
N PRO A 14 5.94 4.46 -0.16
CA PRO A 14 6.23 3.38 0.76
C PRO A 14 5.95 2.03 0.10
N ARG A 15 6.57 0.97 0.61
CA ARG A 15 6.06 -0.39 0.40
C ARG A 15 4.70 -0.52 1.07
N VAL A 16 3.75 -1.18 0.41
CA VAL A 16 2.43 -1.49 0.97
C VAL A 16 2.12 -2.96 0.79
N VAL A 17 1.89 -3.68 1.90
CA VAL A 17 1.45 -5.08 1.87
C VAL A 17 0.06 -5.16 2.48
N LEU A 18 -0.91 -5.57 1.68
CA LEU A 18 -2.30 -5.77 2.07
C LEU A 18 -2.60 -7.26 2.02
N ASN A 19 -2.70 -7.91 3.18
CA ASN A 19 -2.88 -9.36 3.27
C ASN A 19 -4.24 -9.69 3.93
N ALA A 20 -5.23 -10.01 3.10
CA ALA A 20 -6.59 -10.29 3.56
C ALA A 20 -6.70 -11.63 4.29
N GLU A 21 -5.86 -12.61 3.97
CA GLU A 21 -5.83 -13.92 4.64
C GLU A 21 -5.35 -13.80 6.09
N LYS A 22 -4.37 -12.95 6.34
CA LYS A 22 -3.79 -12.72 7.65
C LYS A 22 -4.37 -11.52 8.39
N GLY A 23 -5.23 -10.73 7.74
CA GLY A 23 -5.94 -9.60 8.34
C GLY A 23 -5.03 -8.43 8.72
N TYR A 24 -4.01 -8.12 7.92
CA TYR A 24 -3.13 -6.97 8.19
C TYR A 24 -2.83 -6.14 6.94
N ALA A 25 -2.52 -4.87 7.20
CA ALA A 25 -1.89 -3.94 6.26
C ALA A 25 -0.56 -3.45 6.84
N LEU A 26 0.50 -3.46 6.04
CA LEU A 26 1.83 -2.95 6.39
C LEU A 26 2.19 -1.80 5.46
N PHE A 27 2.68 -0.71 6.05
CA PHE A 27 3.24 0.44 5.35
C PHE A 27 4.66 0.66 5.85
N GLN A 28 5.63 0.69 4.95
CA GLN A 28 7.05 0.84 5.30
C GLN A 28 7.76 1.77 4.33
N GLY A 29 8.55 2.72 4.86
CA GLY A 29 9.37 3.63 4.08
C GLY A 29 8.81 5.04 4.02
N ASN A 30 9.36 5.82 3.08
CA ASN A 30 9.02 7.23 2.89
C ASN A 30 7.64 7.40 2.25
N SER A 31 6.95 8.51 2.55
CA SER A 31 5.70 8.88 1.88
C SER A 31 5.73 10.36 1.46
N PHE A 32 6.19 10.58 0.24
CA PHE A 32 6.29 11.88 -0.42
C PHE A 32 5.66 11.80 -1.82
N ALA A 33 4.47 11.20 -1.90
CA ALA A 33 3.73 11.07 -3.15
C ALA A 33 3.45 12.45 -3.77
N SER A 34 3.77 12.62 -5.06
CA SER A 34 3.38 13.82 -5.82
C SER A 34 1.86 13.99 -5.90
N ASN A 35 1.12 12.88 -5.87
CA ASN A 35 -0.32 12.83 -5.75
C ASN A 35 -0.74 11.75 -4.73
N ALA A 36 -0.89 12.16 -3.46
CA ALA A 36 -1.26 11.25 -2.38
C ALA A 36 -2.64 10.60 -2.60
N TYR A 37 -3.61 11.33 -3.19
CA TYR A 37 -4.95 10.81 -3.41
C TYR A 37 -4.94 9.60 -4.35
N GLU A 38 -4.26 9.73 -5.48
CA GLU A 38 -4.16 8.67 -6.48
C GLU A 38 -3.49 7.40 -5.94
N PHE A 39 -2.45 7.55 -5.11
CA PHE A 39 -1.77 6.42 -4.51
C PHE A 39 -2.60 5.73 -3.41
N TYR A 40 -3.21 6.51 -2.50
CA TYR A 40 -3.84 5.96 -1.30
C TYR A 40 -5.30 5.55 -1.44
N VAL A 41 -6.08 6.14 -2.35
CA VAL A 41 -7.49 5.76 -2.56
C VAL A 41 -7.69 4.27 -2.85
N PRO A 42 -6.96 3.61 -3.77
CA PRO A 42 -7.13 2.18 -3.98
C PRO A 42 -6.74 1.34 -2.75
N ILE A 43 -5.81 1.84 -1.93
CA ILE A 43 -5.37 1.17 -0.69
C ILE A 43 -6.43 1.28 0.40
N PHE A 44 -7.12 2.43 0.53
CA PHE A 44 -8.21 2.61 1.50
C PHE A 44 -9.52 1.93 1.09
N ASN A 45 -9.72 1.71 -0.21
CA ASN A 45 -10.87 0.94 -0.72
C ASN A 45 -10.71 -0.56 -0.54
N TRP A 46 -9.47 -1.04 -0.41
CA TRP A 46 -9.17 -2.42 -0.04
C TRP A 46 -9.43 -2.63 1.46
#